data_AF-A0A8T5M223-F1
#
_entry.id   AF-A0A8T5M223-F1
#
_cell.length_a   1.000
_cell.length_b   1.000
_cell.length_c   1.000
_cell.angle_alpha   90.00
_cell.angle_beta   90.00
_cell.angle_gamma   90.00
#
_symmetry.space_group_name_H-M   'P 1'
#
loop_
_entity.id
_entity.type
_entity.pdbx_description
1 polymer ?
#
loop_
_entity_poly.entity_id
_entity_poly.type
_entity_poly.pdbx_seq_one_letter_code
_entity_poly.pdbx_strand_id
1 'polypeptide(L)'
;MVLKGFCSLVFFLSKGGVFLFHPGKVLKVLKNNDKTVFGADQTIMATISMWDENLLTVGVEPGLGEKIREGDVVLIDYGPKYQTIPVPRQIIVKILRGETAKKVWKHYEEKNQTRKSLVEESPIVPNHNVR
;
A
#
# COMPACT_ATOMS: atom_id res chain seq x y z
N MET A 1 3.51 56.25 -10.00
CA MET A 1 4.71 55.43 -9.75
C MET A 1 4.42 54.58 -8.51
N VAL A 2 3.81 53.41 -8.70
CA VAL A 2 3.33 52.55 -7.61
C VAL A 2 4.29 51.38 -7.46
N LEU A 3 4.82 51.24 -6.23
CA LEU A 3 5.83 50.28 -5.82
C LEU A 3 5.33 48.85 -6.03
N LYS A 4 6.06 48.06 -6.84
CA LYS A 4 5.85 46.63 -7.01
C LYS A 4 6.17 45.92 -5.68
N GLY A 5 5.14 45.40 -5.02
CA GLY A 5 5.26 44.52 -3.87
C GLY A 5 5.93 43.22 -4.28
N PHE A 6 7.18 43.06 -3.85
CA PHE A 6 7.97 41.84 -3.97
C PHE A 6 7.31 40.77 -3.07
N CYS A 7 6.50 39.89 -3.66
CA CYS A 7 6.00 38.71 -2.98
C CYS A 7 7.20 37.78 -2.75
N SER A 8 7.75 37.81 -1.55
CA SER A 8 8.79 36.90 -1.11
C SER A 8 8.19 35.49 -1.07
N LEU A 9 8.42 34.75 -2.15
CA LEU A 9 8.11 33.33 -2.24
C LEU A 9 9.09 32.60 -1.30
N VAL A 10 8.73 32.52 -0.03
CA VAL A 10 9.37 31.62 0.93
C VAL A 10 9.06 30.20 0.45
N PHE A 11 10.02 29.60 -0.26
CA PHE A 11 10.05 28.16 -0.50
C PHE A 11 10.16 27.47 0.86
N PHE A 12 9.02 27.10 1.42
CA PHE A 12 8.97 26.13 2.51
C PHE A 12 9.39 24.79 1.90
N LEU A 13 10.69 24.47 2.00
CA LEU A 13 11.21 23.13 1.73
C LEU A 13 10.58 22.18 2.75
N SER A 14 9.38 21.71 2.44
CA SER A 14 8.78 20.55 3.08
C SER A 14 9.79 19.42 2.94
N LYS A 15 10.31 18.94 4.08
CA LYS A 15 11.01 17.66 4.21
C LYS A 15 10.01 16.52 3.97
N GLY A 16 9.38 16.51 2.80
CA GLY A 16 8.33 15.57 2.45
C GLY A 16 8.93 14.23 2.09
N GLY A 17 8.85 13.27 2.99
CA GLY A 17 9.09 11.87 2.64
C GLY A 17 8.13 11.45 1.51
N VAL A 18 8.64 10.67 0.55
CA VAL A 18 7.78 10.06 -0.47
C VAL A 18 6.90 9.03 0.24
N PHE A 19 5.60 9.29 0.28
CA PHE A 19 4.63 8.35 0.81
C PHE A 19 4.20 7.39 -0.30
N LEU A 20 4.52 6.11 -0.13
CA LEU A 20 4.09 5.05 -1.04
C LEU A 20 3.04 4.20 -0.34
N PHE A 21 1.79 4.26 -0.81
CA PHE A 21 0.70 3.45 -0.28
C PHE A 21 0.19 2.47 -1.32
N HIS A 22 -0.04 1.24 -0.89
CA HIS A 22 -0.64 0.21 -1.73
C HIS A 22 -1.92 -0.33 -1.10
N PRO A 23 -3.00 -0.53 -1.89
CA PRO A 23 -4.21 -1.11 -1.37
C PRO A 23 -4.10 -2.63 -1.27
N GLY A 24 -4.72 -3.18 -0.23
CA GLY A 24 -4.92 -4.61 -0.04
C GLY A 24 -6.34 -4.90 0.47
N LYS A 25 -6.85 -6.10 0.20
CA LYS A 25 -8.06 -6.65 0.81
C LYS A 25 -7.66 -7.56 1.96
N VAL A 26 -8.24 -7.37 3.14
CA VAL A 26 -7.99 -8.21 4.32
C VAL A 26 -8.64 -9.57 4.12
N LEU A 27 -7.84 -10.62 4.18
CA LEU A 27 -8.28 -12.01 4.15
C LEU A 27 -8.45 -12.57 5.55
N LYS A 28 -7.48 -12.30 6.44
CA LYS A 28 -7.49 -12.79 7.82
C LYS A 28 -6.87 -11.76 8.76
N VAL A 29 -7.48 -11.56 9.92
CA VAL A 29 -6.88 -10.77 11.02
C VAL A 29 -6.34 -11.75 12.07
N LEU A 30 -5.09 -11.55 12.48
CA LEU A 30 -4.37 -12.37 13.45
C LEU A 30 -4.19 -11.55 14.73
N LYS A 31 -4.87 -11.96 15.79
CA LYS A 31 -4.83 -11.30 17.10
C LYS A 31 -4.50 -12.34 18.17
N ASN A 32 -3.67 -11.98 19.14
CA ASN A 32 -3.33 -12.87 20.26
C ASN A 32 -4.49 -13.22 21.19
N ASN A 33 -5.63 -12.53 21.08
CA ASN A 33 -6.84 -12.89 21.82
C ASN A 33 -7.64 -14.00 21.14
N ASP A 34 -7.27 -14.41 19.92
CA ASP A 34 -7.78 -15.59 19.28
C ASP A 34 -7.14 -16.83 19.92
N LYS A 35 -7.97 -17.81 20.31
CA LYS A 35 -7.54 -19.05 20.97
C LYS A 35 -6.57 -19.87 20.11
N THR A 36 -6.50 -19.59 18.81
CA THR A 36 -5.67 -20.32 17.84
C THR A 36 -4.40 -19.58 17.45
N VAL A 37 -4.20 -18.34 17.93
CA VAL A 37 -3.07 -17.49 17.54
C VAL A 37 -2.20 -17.20 18.75
N PHE A 38 -0.96 -17.67 18.71
CA PHE A 38 0.04 -17.44 19.75
C PHE A 38 1.12 -16.51 19.21
N GLY A 39 1.30 -15.34 19.83
CA GLY A 39 2.29 -14.33 19.44
C GLY A 39 3.33 -14.07 20.53
N ALA A 40 4.53 -13.66 20.13
CA ALA A 40 5.59 -13.25 21.05
C ALA A 40 5.34 -11.87 21.68
N ASP A 41 4.53 -11.04 21.04
CA ASP A 41 4.12 -9.71 21.48
C ASP A 41 2.65 -9.44 21.12
N GLN A 42 2.09 -8.30 21.52
CA GLN A 42 0.68 -7.95 21.25
C GLN A 42 0.41 -7.37 19.85
N THR A 43 1.34 -7.53 18.91
CA THR A 43 1.17 -6.98 17.56
C THR A 43 0.03 -7.68 16.83
N ILE A 44 -0.91 -6.88 16.34
CA ILE A 44 -1.96 -7.38 15.46
C ILE A 44 -1.38 -7.45 14.05
N MET A 45 -1.56 -8.59 13.40
CA MET A 45 -1.18 -8.79 12.00
C MET A 45 -2.42 -9.05 11.16
N ALA A 46 -2.32 -8.83 9.85
CA ALA A 46 -3.35 -9.21 8.92
C ALA A 46 -2.73 -9.81 7.65
N THR A 47 -3.31 -10.93 7.22
CA THR A 47 -3.05 -11.50 5.90
C THR A 47 -3.95 -10.78 4.90
N ILE A 48 -3.34 -10.28 3.83
CA ILE A 48 -4.00 -9.45 2.82
C ILE A 48 -3.72 -9.98 1.41
N SER A 49 -4.70 -9.83 0.53
CA SER A 49 -4.52 -9.93 -0.92
C SER A 49 -4.28 -8.54 -1.47
N MET A 50 -3.14 -8.35 -2.13
CA MET A 50 -2.84 -7.12 -2.84
C MET A 50 -3.57 -7.08 -4.18
N TRP A 51 -3.62 -5.89 -4.76
CA TRP A 51 -4.24 -5.64 -6.07
C TRP A 51 -3.52 -6.35 -7.24
N ASP A 52 -2.26 -6.71 -7.04
CA ASP A 52 -1.39 -7.40 -8.00
C ASP A 52 -1.29 -8.90 -7.70
N GLU A 53 -2.25 -9.45 -6.96
CA GLU A 53 -2.36 -10.88 -6.60
C GLU A 53 -1.30 -11.37 -5.61
N ASN A 54 -0.43 -10.50 -5.12
CA ASN A 54 0.50 -10.85 -4.04
C ASN A 54 -0.24 -11.07 -2.72
N LEU A 55 0.18 -12.09 -1.97
CA LEU A 55 -0.28 -12.35 -0.61
C LEU A 55 0.78 -11.90 0.39
N LEU A 56 0.38 -11.08 1.35
CA LEU A 56 1.28 -10.55 2.37
C LEU A 56 0.65 -10.71 3.75
N THR A 57 1.49 -10.93 4.76
CA THR A 57 1.10 -10.77 6.16
C THR A 57 1.87 -9.61 6.74
N VAL A 58 1.14 -8.57 7.17
CA VAL A 58 1.70 -7.29 7.59
C VAL A 58 1.16 -6.90 8.95
N GLY A 59 1.92 -6.05 9.66
CA GLY A 59 1.46 -5.46 10.91
C GLY A 59 0.26 -4.53 10.69
N VAL A 60 -0.54 -4.36 11.74
CA VAL A 60 -1.64 -3.40 11.79
C VAL A 60 -1.27 -2.31 12.80
N GLU A 61 -1.42 -1.04 12.40
CA GLU A 61 -1.19 0.07 13.32
C GLU A 61 -2.10 -0.06 14.55
N PRO A 62 -1.59 0.08 15.79
CA PRO A 62 -2.33 -0.27 17.01
C PRO A 62 -3.72 0.38 17.13
N GLY A 63 -3.86 1.64 16.68
CA GLY A 63 -5.12 2.38 16.69
C GLY A 63 -6.22 1.81 15.78
N LEU A 64 -5.91 0.81 14.96
CA LEU A 64 -6.83 0.14 14.05
C LEU A 64 -7.23 -1.28 14.51
N GLY A 65 -6.61 -1.80 15.58
CA GLY A 65 -6.78 -3.20 16.00
C GLY A 65 -8.22 -3.65 16.21
N GLU A 66 -9.02 -2.84 16.91
CA GLU A 66 -10.45 -3.13 17.15
C GLU A 66 -11.35 -2.80 15.94
N LYS A 67 -10.81 -2.08 14.96
CA LYS A 67 -11.56 -1.63 13.79
C LYS A 67 -11.41 -2.57 12.62
N ILE A 68 -10.23 -3.16 12.39
CA ILE A 68 -9.94 -3.99 11.22
C ILE A 68 -10.76 -5.30 11.23
N ARG A 69 -11.28 -5.67 10.06
CA ARG A 69 -12.08 -6.89 9.86
C ARG A 69 -11.72 -7.57 8.54
N GLU A 70 -12.01 -8.86 8.44
CA GLU A 70 -11.95 -9.59 7.17
C GLU A 70 -12.86 -8.91 6.12
N GLY A 71 -12.38 -8.81 4.89
CA GLY A 71 -13.06 -8.13 3.79
C GLY A 71 -12.86 -6.61 3.73
N ASP A 72 -12.25 -5.98 4.74
CA ASP A 72 -11.89 -4.55 4.65
C ASP A 72 -10.88 -4.32 3.52
N VAL A 73 -11.01 -3.18 2.82
CA VAL A 73 -9.94 -2.66 1.95
C VAL A 73 -9.06 -1.77 2.81
N VAL A 74 -7.75 -1.95 2.75
CA VAL A 74 -6.78 -1.24 3.59
C VAL A 74 -5.70 -0.58 2.74
N LEU A 75 -5.03 0.44 3.29
CA LEU A 75 -3.81 1.01 2.72
C LEU A 75 -2.61 0.60 3.57
N ILE A 76 -1.61 0.04 2.90
CA ILE A 76 -0.34 -0.39 3.46
C ILE A 76 0.71 0.67 3.17
N ASP A 77 1.41 1.12 4.21
CA ASP A 77 2.56 2.02 4.10
C ASP A 77 3.80 1.25 3.65
N TYR A 78 4.24 1.53 2.43
CA TYR A 78 5.48 1.06 1.81
C TYR A 78 6.60 2.11 1.85
N GLY A 79 6.40 3.19 2.59
CA GLY A 79 7.45 4.18 2.81
C GLY A 79 8.73 3.55 3.39
N PRO A 80 9.89 4.17 3.15
CA PRO A 80 11.15 3.66 3.65
C PRO A 80 11.16 3.70 5.18
N LYS A 81 11.45 2.56 5.81
CA LYS A 81 11.58 2.44 7.26
C LYS A 81 12.76 3.27 7.80
N TYR A 82 13.82 3.39 6.99
CA TYR A 82 15.01 4.19 7.28
C TYR A 82 15.35 5.03 6.06
N GLN A 83 15.80 6.28 6.26
CA GLN A 83 16.16 7.18 5.16
C GLN A 83 17.30 6.63 4.28
N THR A 84 18.12 5.74 4.84
CA THR A 84 19.34 5.21 4.22
C THR A 84 19.19 3.82 3.63
N ILE A 85 18.11 3.09 3.94
CA ILE A 85 17.94 1.69 3.51
C ILE A 85 16.54 1.52 2.92
N PRO A 86 16.40 1.01 1.69
CA PRO A 86 15.12 0.86 1.01
C PRO A 86 14.34 -0.37 1.51
N VAL A 87 14.18 -0.50 2.84
CA VAL A 87 13.29 -1.51 3.43
C VAL A 87 11.94 -0.84 3.68
N PRO A 88 10.85 -1.32 3.07
CA PRO A 88 9.52 -0.75 3.28
C PRO A 88 9.00 -1.06 4.69
N ARG A 89 8.21 -0.14 5.25
CA ARG A 89 7.63 -0.31 6.59
C ARG A 89 6.61 -1.46 6.65
N GLN A 90 5.83 -1.65 5.59
CA GLN A 90 4.81 -2.70 5.41
C GLN A 90 3.86 -2.83 6.60
N ILE A 91 3.13 -1.75 6.89
CA ILE A 91 2.14 -1.70 7.97
C ILE A 91 0.82 -1.13 7.46
N ILE A 92 -0.30 -1.69 7.90
CA ILE A 92 -1.64 -1.16 7.60
C ILE A 92 -1.87 0.10 8.42
N VAL A 93 -2.06 1.24 7.72
CA VAL A 93 -2.22 2.57 8.34
C VAL A 93 -3.62 3.16 8.18
N LYS A 94 -4.42 2.63 7.23
CA LYS A 94 -5.80 3.10 7.00
C LYS A 94 -6.71 1.94 6.59
N ILE A 95 -7.95 2.00 7.08
CA ILE A 95 -9.07 1.14 6.65
C ILE A 95 -10.00 2.00 5.79
N LEU A 96 -10.31 1.53 4.58
CA LEU A 96 -11.26 2.13 3.66
C LEU A 96 -12.57 1.33 3.72
N ARG A 97 -13.70 2.05 3.74
CA ARG A 97 -15.04 1.44 3.75
C ARG A 97 -16.00 2.14 2.80
N GLY A 98 -17.12 1.47 2.54
CA GLY A 98 -18.21 2.00 1.72
C GLY A 98 -17.78 2.27 0.28
N GLU A 99 -18.33 3.32 -0.31
CA GLU A 99 -18.07 3.68 -1.71
C GLU A 99 -16.60 4.03 -1.98
N THR A 100 -15.89 4.58 -0.99
CA THR A 100 -14.46 4.87 -1.13
C THR A 100 -13.65 3.60 -1.33
N ALA A 101 -13.92 2.56 -0.54
CA ALA A 101 -13.24 1.26 -0.68
C ALA A 101 -13.47 0.65 -2.06
N LYS A 102 -14.73 0.64 -2.51
CA LYS A 102 -15.11 0.10 -3.82
C LYS A 102 -14.40 0.83 -4.96
N LYS A 103 -14.41 2.15 -4.94
CA LYS A 103 -13.77 2.99 -5.99
C LYS A 103 -12.27 2.78 -6.05
N VAL A 104 -11.59 2.83 -4.90
CA VAL A 104 -10.14 2.62 -4.83
C VAL A 104 -9.80 1.24 -5.34
N TRP A 105 -10.47 0.19 -4.83
CA TRP A 105 -10.17 -1.18 -5.24
C TRP A 105 -10.40 -1.41 -6.73
N LYS A 106 -11.54 -0.96 -7.26
CA LYS A 106 -11.87 -1.06 -8.68
C LYS A 106 -10.82 -0.39 -9.57
N HIS A 107 -10.34 0.80 -9.19
CA HIS A 107 -9.33 1.50 -9.98
C HIS A 107 -8.02 0.71 -10.11
N TYR A 108 -7.60 0.04 -9.04
CA TYR A 108 -6.39 -0.78 -9.06
C TYR A 108 -6.59 -2.08 -9.84
N GLU A 109 -7.76 -2.73 -9.72
CA GLU A 109 -8.10 -3.91 -10.54
C GLU A 109 -8.07 -3.57 -12.05
N GLU A 110 -8.71 -2.48 -12.47
CA GLU A 110 -8.73 -2.04 -13.87
C GLU A 110 -7.32 -1.77 -14.42
N LYS A 111 -6.48 -1.12 -13.62
CA LYS A 111 -5.08 -0.87 -13.98
C LYS A 111 -4.27 -2.16 -14.09
N ASN A 112 -4.50 -3.13 -13.20
CA ASN A 112 -3.83 -4.43 -13.26
C ASN A 112 -4.23 -5.21 -14.51
N GLN A 113 -5.54 -5.23 -14.83
CA GLN A 113 -6.07 -5.90 -16.02
C GLN A 113 -5.50 -5.31 -17.30
N THR A 114 -5.46 -3.97 -17.40
CA THR A 114 -4.86 -3.28 -18.56
C THR A 114 -3.38 -3.62 -18.70
N ARG A 115 -2.63 -3.72 -17.59
CA ARG A 115 -1.23 -4.13 -17.63
C ARG A 115 -1.08 -5.57 -18.13
N LYS A 116 -1.94 -6.49 -17.70
CA LYS A 116 -1.91 -7.89 -18.14
C LYS A 116 -2.18 -8.02 -19.65
N SER A 117 -3.18 -7.31 -20.17
CA SER A 117 -3.49 -7.36 -21.61
C SER A 117 -2.35 -6.83 -22.49
N LEU A 118 -1.64 -5.77 -22.06
CA LEU A 118 -0.49 -5.24 -22.79
C LEU A 118 0.72 -6.19 -22.81
N VAL A 119 0.90 -6.99 -21.75
CA VAL A 119 1.97 -7.99 -21.67
C VAL A 119 1.69 -9.16 -22.61
N GLU A 120 0.43 -9.59 -22.73
CA GLU A 120 0.03 -10.68 -23.62
C GLU A 120 0.12 -10.31 -25.11
N GLU A 121 -0.05 -9.04 -25.47
CA GLU A 121 0.06 -8.54 -26.85
C GLU A 121 1.50 -8.25 -27.30
N SER A 122 2.48 -8.35 -26.40
CA SER A 122 3.89 -8.09 -26.75
C SER A 122 4.47 -9.30 -27.52
N PRO A 123 4.96 -9.12 -28.76
CA PRO A 123 5.47 -10.23 -29.56
C PRO A 123 6.65 -10.90 -28.87
N ILE A 124 6.60 -12.23 -28.77
CA ILE A 124 7.72 -13.06 -28.34
C ILE A 124 8.85 -12.81 -29.33
N VAL A 125 9.85 -12.02 -28.96
CA VAL A 125 11.06 -11.86 -29.78
C VAL A 125 11.86 -13.16 -29.63
N PRO A 126 12.03 -13.97 -30.70
CA PRO A 126 12.84 -15.18 -30.60
C PRO A 126 14.26 -14.77 -30.19
N ASN A 127 14.75 -15.37 -29.10
CA ASN A 127 16.11 -15.10 -28.64
C ASN A 127 17.11 -15.73 -29.62
N HIS A 128 17.52 -14.99 -30.64
CA HIS A 128 18.46 -15.43 -31.68
C HIS A 128 19.94 -15.38 -31.25
N ASN A 129 20.22 -15.35 -29.94
CA ASN A 129 21.59 -15.39 -29.41
C ASN A 129 21.79 -16.57 -28.45
N VAL A 130 21.64 -17.78 -28.97
CA VAL A 130 22.37 -18.94 -28.44
C VAL A 130 23.36 -19.36 -29.53
N ARG A 131 24.61 -18.91 -29.36
CA ARG A 131 25.78 -19.44 -30.08
C ARG A 131 26.51 -20.38 -29.17
#